data_AF-X0MCC6-F1
#
_entry.id   AF-X0MCC6-F1
#
_cell.length_a   1.000
_cell.length_b   1.000
_cell.length_c   1.000
_cell.angle_alpha   90.00
_cell.angle_beta   90.00
_cell.angle_gamma   90.00
#
_symmetry.space_group_name_H-M   'P 1'
#
loop_
_entity.id
_entity.type
_entity.pdbx_description
1 polymer ?
#
loop_
_entity_poly.entity_id
_entity_poly.type
_entity_poly.pdbx_seq_one_letter_code
_entity_poly.pdbx_strand_id
1 'polypeptide(L)'
;MNVTTEYSHFLNKTRLDEYKEIAAAIFVQSLSRWTDAIAEISTWPEYEPQPLHSLPHPAEQLCIGKLFFKDESKRFGASLGYLKALDAPYAVFKILAEEVFSKTGVGPTSEEL
;
A
#
# COMPACT_ATOMS: atom_id res chain seq x y z
N MET A 1 26.60 7.13 22.93
CA MET A 1 27.42 6.57 21.84
C MET A 1 26.91 7.19 20.55
N ASN A 2 27.70 8.05 19.89
CA ASN A 2 27.36 8.52 18.55
C ASN A 2 27.78 7.42 17.58
N VAL A 3 26.80 6.64 17.10
CA VAL A 3 27.01 5.76 15.96
C VAL A 3 26.96 6.64 14.73
N THR A 4 28.10 6.88 14.10
CA THR A 4 28.14 7.54 12.80
C THR A 4 27.62 6.54 11.78
N THR A 5 26.32 6.61 11.48
CA THR A 5 25.74 5.80 10.40
C THR A 5 26.11 6.44 9.08
N GLU A 6 26.94 5.77 8.28
CA GLU A 6 27.17 6.15 6.89
C GLU A 6 25.93 5.79 6.06
N TYR A 7 25.33 6.80 5.42
CA TYR A 7 24.23 6.61 4.48
C TYR A 7 24.73 6.85 3.06
N SER A 8 24.42 5.93 2.15
CA SER A 8 24.58 6.16 0.71
C SER A 8 23.24 6.56 0.11
N HIS A 9 23.20 7.69 -0.60
CA HIS A 9 22.01 8.14 -1.32
C HIS A 9 22.22 7.96 -2.83
N PHE A 10 21.33 7.20 -3.46
CA PHE A 10 21.33 6.98 -4.90
C PHE A 10 20.21 7.79 -5.54
N LEU A 11 20.57 8.91 -6.16
CA LEU A 11 19.61 9.70 -6.91
C LEU A 11 19.33 9.04 -8.26
N ASN A 12 18.06 8.74 -8.53
CA ASN A 12 17.62 8.39 -9.88
C ASN A 12 17.67 9.66 -10.76
N LYS A 13 18.73 9.78 -11.57
CA LYS A 13 19.00 10.95 -12.43
C LYS A 13 17.93 11.18 -13.52
N THR A 14 17.15 10.15 -13.82
CA THR A 14 16.07 10.17 -14.81
C THR A 14 14.70 10.04 -14.13
N ARG A 15 14.60 10.43 -12.84
CA ARG A 15 13.31 10.52 -12.15
C ARG A 15 12.47 11.61 -12.83
N LEU A 16 11.23 11.29 -13.18
CA LEU A 16 10.29 12.17 -13.92
C LEU A 16 10.75 12.52 -15.35
N ASP A 17 11.52 11.65 -15.98
CA ASP A 17 11.79 11.71 -17.43
C ASP A 17 10.50 11.43 -18.22
N GLU A 18 10.23 12.23 -19.27
CA GLU A 18 9.06 12.10 -20.15
C GLU A 18 8.88 10.68 -20.70
N TYR A 19 9.98 10.01 -21.09
CA TYR A 19 9.89 8.62 -21.57
C TYR A 19 9.42 7.67 -20.47
N LYS A 20 9.92 7.85 -19.24
CA LYS A 20 9.51 7.03 -18.09
C LYS A 20 8.08 7.35 -17.66
N GLU A 21 7.65 8.60 -17.81
CA GLU A 21 6.26 8.99 -17.58
C GLU A 21 5.32 8.28 -18.56
N ILE A 22 5.64 8.28 -19.87
CA ILE A 22 4.87 7.56 -20.90
C ILE A 22 4.83 6.06 -20.60
N ALA A 23 5.97 5.45 -20.23
CA ALA A 23 6.02 4.05 -19.86
C ALA A 23 5.19 3.74 -18.59
N ALA A 24 5.23 4.63 -17.59
CA ALA A 24 4.45 4.50 -16.36
C ALA A 24 2.95 4.70 -16.59
N ALA A 25 2.55 5.52 -17.57
CA ALA A 25 1.15 5.83 -17.86
C ALA A 25 0.30 4.56 -18.14
N ILE A 26 0.89 3.56 -18.79
CA ILE A 26 0.24 2.25 -19.03
C ILE A 26 -0.10 1.57 -17.70
N PHE A 27 0.81 1.61 -16.72
CA PHE A 27 0.56 1.07 -15.37
C PHE A 27 -0.43 1.93 -14.59
N VAL A 28 -0.43 3.25 -14.76
CA VAL A 28 -1.43 4.12 -14.11
C VAL A 28 -2.84 3.80 -14.60
N GLN A 29 -3.02 3.40 -15.86
CA GLN A 29 -4.33 2.95 -16.35
C GLN A 29 -4.82 1.69 -15.62
N SER A 30 -3.94 0.77 -15.22
CA SER A 30 -4.35 -0.40 -14.43
C SER A 30 -4.78 -0.04 -13.01
N LEU A 31 -4.36 1.13 -12.50
CA LEU A 31 -4.85 1.68 -11.24
C LEU A 31 -6.28 2.22 -11.34
N SER A 32 -6.91 2.29 -12.52
CA SER A 32 -8.29 2.80 -12.68
C SER A 32 -9.33 2.11 -11.79
N ARG A 33 -9.05 0.90 -11.31
CA ARG A 33 -9.92 0.10 -10.45
C ARG A 33 -9.49 0.05 -8.98
N TRP A 34 -8.60 0.94 -8.55
CA TRP A 34 -8.15 0.99 -7.15
C TRP A 34 -9.29 1.18 -6.15
N THR A 35 -10.38 1.84 -6.55
CA THR A 35 -11.59 2.01 -5.72
C THR A 35 -12.26 0.69 -5.39
N ASP A 36 -12.26 -0.28 -6.31
CA ASP A 36 -12.83 -1.61 -6.08
C ASP A 36 -12.01 -2.33 -4.99
N ALA A 37 -10.69 -2.21 -5.06
CA ALA A 37 -9.80 -2.79 -4.06
C ALA A 37 -10.03 -2.17 -2.68
N ILE A 38 -10.23 -0.86 -2.60
CA ILE A 38 -10.54 -0.20 -1.32
C ILE A 38 -11.90 -0.64 -0.80
N ALA A 39 -12.92 -0.67 -1.64
CA ALA A 39 -14.26 -1.09 -1.24
C ALA A 39 -14.25 -2.50 -0.66
N GLU A 40 -13.57 -3.42 -1.34
CA GLU A 40 -13.38 -4.82 -0.90
C GLU A 40 -12.57 -4.93 0.39
N ILE A 41 -11.36 -4.38 0.43
CA ILE A 41 -10.48 -4.48 1.60
C ILE A 41 -11.12 -3.85 2.84
N SER A 42 -11.95 -2.82 2.66
CA SER A 42 -12.66 -2.17 3.76
C SER A 42 -13.73 -3.04 4.40
N THR A 43 -14.17 -4.13 3.76
CA THR A 43 -15.12 -5.09 4.34
C THR A 43 -14.41 -6.24 5.07
N TRP A 44 -13.10 -6.37 4.96
CA TRP A 44 -12.39 -7.48 5.59
C TRP A 44 -12.45 -7.40 7.12
N PRO A 45 -12.54 -8.54 7.82
CA PRO A 45 -12.46 -8.57 9.26
C PRO A 45 -11.18 -7.87 9.75
N GLU A 46 -11.33 -7.10 10.83
CA GLU A 46 -10.21 -6.40 11.49
C GLU A 46 -9.53 -5.30 10.64
N TYR A 47 -10.03 -5.00 9.44
CA TYR A 47 -9.56 -3.84 8.69
C TYR A 47 -9.98 -2.54 9.39
N GLU A 48 -9.00 -1.70 9.71
CA GLU A 48 -9.23 -0.33 10.17
C GLU A 48 -8.25 0.65 9.51
N PRO A 49 -8.67 1.88 9.17
CA PRO A 49 -7.76 2.93 8.72
C PRO A 49 -6.64 3.15 9.75
N GLN A 50 -5.39 2.96 9.33
CA GLN A 50 -4.27 3.09 10.26
C GLN A 50 -3.89 4.57 10.53
N PRO A 51 -3.33 4.89 11.69
CA PRO A 51 -2.99 6.26 12.06
C PRO A 51 -2.01 6.94 11.10
N LEU A 52 -2.18 8.25 10.94
CA LEU A 52 -1.20 9.13 10.30
C LEU A 52 -0.68 10.10 11.36
N HIS A 53 0.52 9.85 11.87
CA HIS A 53 1.12 10.67 12.92
C HIS A 53 1.76 11.91 12.31
N SER A 54 1.59 13.07 12.95
CA SER A 54 2.37 14.27 12.66
C SER A 54 3.59 14.31 13.58
N LEU A 55 4.77 14.54 13.01
CA LEU A 55 6.05 14.55 13.73
C LEU A 55 6.70 15.95 13.67
N PRO A 56 6.15 16.96 14.36
CA PRO A 56 6.60 18.35 14.25
C PRO A 56 8.03 18.55 14.78
N HIS A 57 8.39 17.89 15.90
CA HIS A 57 9.71 18.07 16.49
C HIS A 57 10.84 17.47 15.62
N PRO A 58 10.73 16.23 15.10
CA PRO A 58 11.68 15.74 14.10
C PRO A 58 11.71 16.59 12.82
N ALA A 59 10.58 17.14 12.38
CA ALA A 59 10.55 18.01 11.20
C ALA A 59 11.37 19.30 11.41
N GLU A 60 11.27 19.91 12.59
CA GLU A 60 12.08 21.07 12.97
C GLU A 60 13.58 20.73 13.01
N GLN A 61 13.95 19.62 13.63
CA GLN A 61 15.35 19.16 13.70
C GLN A 61 15.96 18.89 12.32
N LEU A 62 15.15 18.44 11.37
CA LEU A 62 15.55 18.17 9.98
C LEU A 62 15.42 19.40 9.06
N CYS A 63 14.95 20.54 9.58
CA CYS A 63 14.68 21.75 8.81
C CYS A 63 13.74 21.53 7.60
N ILE A 64 12.70 20.70 7.76
CA ILE A 64 11.66 20.45 6.73
C ILE A 64 10.30 20.98 7.16
N GLY A 65 9.41 21.26 6.20
CA GLY A 65 8.12 21.89 6.48
C GLY A 65 7.18 21.04 7.35
N LYS A 66 6.96 19.77 6.98
CA LYS A 66 6.16 18.82 7.76
C LYS A 66 6.69 17.40 7.56
N LEU A 67 6.64 16.60 8.62
CA LEU A 67 6.89 15.16 8.56
C LEU A 67 5.65 14.43 9.03
N PHE A 68 5.19 13.48 8.22
CA PHE A 68 4.09 12.58 8.55
C PHE A 68 4.56 11.14 8.51
N PHE A 69 4.13 10.34 9.46
CA PHE A 69 4.42 8.91 9.53
C PHE A 69 3.11 8.12 9.46
N LYS A 70 2.92 7.38 8.37
CA LYS A 70 1.82 6.44 8.22
C LYS A 70 2.18 5.15 8.93
N ASP A 71 1.52 4.89 10.06
CA ASP A 71 1.87 3.79 10.94
C ASP A 71 1.07 2.53 10.60
N GLU A 72 1.64 1.70 9.72
CA GLU A 72 1.06 0.42 9.31
C GLU A 72 1.46 -0.75 10.23
N SER A 73 2.15 -0.48 11.34
CA SER A 73 2.72 -1.53 12.22
C SER A 73 1.68 -2.40 12.94
N LYS A 74 0.41 -1.98 12.92
CA LYS A 74 -0.72 -2.69 13.53
C LYS A 74 -1.77 -3.13 12.51
N ARG A 75 -1.45 -3.04 11.22
CA ARG A 75 -2.32 -3.49 10.13
C ARG A 75 -2.67 -4.97 10.32
N PHE A 76 -3.97 -5.27 10.51
CA PHE A 76 -4.50 -6.60 10.87
C PHE A 76 -3.83 -7.20 12.12
N GLY A 77 -3.67 -6.39 13.16
CA GLY A 77 -3.13 -6.82 14.45
C GLY A 77 -1.59 -6.76 14.54
N ALA A 78 -1.08 -6.85 15.77
CA ALA A 78 0.35 -6.67 16.05
C ALA A 78 1.22 -7.89 15.69
N SER A 79 0.61 -9.06 15.50
CA SER A 79 1.29 -10.29 15.06
C SER A 79 1.55 -10.30 13.55
N LEU A 80 0.74 -9.59 12.77
CA LEU A 80 0.94 -9.41 11.34
C LEU A 80 1.67 -8.09 11.08
N GLY A 81 1.00 -6.95 11.23
CA GLY A 81 1.67 -5.65 11.42
C GLY A 81 2.55 -5.15 10.27
N TYR A 82 2.14 -5.38 9.01
CA TYR A 82 2.86 -4.86 7.84
C TYR A 82 1.95 -4.46 6.69
N LEU A 83 2.42 -3.52 5.85
CA LEU A 83 1.65 -2.95 4.73
C LEU A 83 1.23 -4.01 3.68
N LYS A 84 2.10 -4.99 3.41
CA LYS A 84 1.81 -6.08 2.45
C LYS A 84 0.70 -7.05 2.88
N ALA A 85 0.09 -6.82 4.04
CA ALA A 85 -1.09 -7.58 4.45
C ALA A 85 -2.35 -7.17 3.67
N LEU A 86 -2.25 -6.17 2.77
CA LEU A 86 -3.36 -5.70 1.95
C LEU A 86 -3.29 -6.26 0.51
N ASP A 87 -2.13 -6.11 -0.15
CA ASP A 87 -1.98 -6.39 -1.58
C ASP A 87 -1.98 -7.89 -1.90
N ALA A 88 -1.22 -8.69 -1.15
CA ALA A 88 -1.13 -10.12 -1.41
C ALA A 88 -2.47 -10.86 -1.18
N PRO A 89 -3.20 -10.65 -0.07
CA PRO A 89 -4.50 -11.29 0.12
C PRO A 89 -5.53 -10.81 -0.90
N TYR A 90 -5.51 -9.53 -1.31
CA TYR A 90 -6.45 -9.01 -2.29
C TYR A 90 -6.23 -9.66 -3.66
N ALA A 91 -4.97 -9.83 -4.07
CA ALA A 91 -4.63 -10.53 -5.30
C ALA A 91 -5.12 -11.99 -5.27
N VAL A 92 -4.94 -12.69 -4.15
CA VAL A 92 -5.44 -14.07 -3.97
C VAL A 92 -6.96 -14.13 -4.06
N PHE A 93 -7.66 -13.24 -3.34
CA PHE A 93 -9.12 -13.11 -3.42
C PHE A 93 -9.60 -12.92 -4.86
N LYS A 94 -8.99 -12.01 -5.62
CA LYS A 94 -9.38 -11.74 -7.02
C LYS A 94 -9.23 -12.99 -7.90
N ILE A 95 -8.13 -13.71 -7.78
CA ILE A 95 -7.89 -14.94 -8.56
C ILE A 95 -8.92 -16.02 -8.19
N LEU A 96 -9.17 -16.23 -6.90
CA LEU A 96 -10.12 -17.23 -6.43
C LEU A 96 -11.56 -16.88 -6.82
N ALA A 97 -11.96 -15.61 -6.70
CA ALA A 97 -13.29 -15.16 -7.08
C ALA A 97 -13.56 -15.34 -8.58
N GLU A 98 -12.56 -15.07 -9.43
CA GLU A 98 -12.63 -15.33 -10.87
C GLU A 98 -12.77 -16.82 -11.17
N GLU A 99 -11.98 -17.67 -10.50
CA GLU A 99 -12.04 -19.11 -10.69
C GLU A 99 -13.41 -19.68 -10.26
N VAL A 100 -13.95 -19.26 -9.11
CA VAL A 100 -15.28 -19.68 -8.65
C VAL A 100 -16.36 -19.24 -9.63
N PHE A 101 -16.34 -17.96 -10.04
CA PHE A 101 -17.29 -17.43 -11.01
C PHE A 101 -17.25 -18.22 -12.33
N SER A 102 -16.05 -18.60 -12.81
CA SER A 102 -15.90 -19.39 -14.05
C SER A 102 -16.57 -20.76 -13.98
N LYS A 103 -16.67 -21.35 -12.78
CA LYS A 103 -17.25 -22.69 -12.56
C LYS A 103 -18.72 -22.67 -12.20
N THR A 104 -19.18 -21.64 -11.48
CA THR A 104 -20.52 -21.61 -10.87
C THR A 104 -21.44 -20.57 -11.51
N GLY A 105 -20.89 -19.60 -12.24
CA GLY A 105 -21.61 -18.42 -12.73
C GLY A 105 -21.95 -17.39 -11.65
N VAL A 106 -21.50 -17.61 -10.41
CA VAL A 106 -21.77 -16.74 -9.24
C VAL A 106 -20.44 -16.36 -8.59
N GLY A 107 -20.23 -15.07 -8.35
CA GLY A 107 -19.01 -14.57 -7.73
C GLY A 107 -19.09 -14.67 -6.21
N PRO A 108 -18.07 -15.21 -5.52
CA PRO A 108 -18.05 -15.27 -4.07
C PRO A 108 -17.63 -13.92 -3.46
N THR A 109 -18.02 -13.72 -2.21
CA THR A 109 -17.47 -12.68 -1.31
C THR A 109 -16.12 -13.13 -0.75
N SER A 110 -15.34 -12.22 -0.17
CA SER A 110 -14.08 -12.59 0.49
C SER A 110 -14.27 -13.44 1.76
N GLU A 111 -15.45 -13.44 2.36
CA GLU A 111 -15.77 -14.27 3.54
C GLU A 111 -16.10 -15.72 3.15
N GLU A 112 -16.56 -15.94 1.92
CA GLU A 112 -16.87 -17.26 1.37
C GLU A 112 -15.64 -18.03 0.84
N LEU A 113 -14.47 -17.37 0.81
CA LEU A 113 -13.20 -17.92 0.31
C LEU A 113 -12.20 -18.13 1.45
#